data_AF-A0AAC9IXP8-F1
#
_entry.id   AF-A0AAC9IXP8-F1
#
_cell.length_a   1.000
_cell.length_b   1.000
_cell.length_c   1.000
_cell.angle_alpha   90.00
_cell.angle_beta   90.00
_cell.angle_gamma   90.00
#
_symmetry.space_group_name_H-M   'P 1'
#
loop_
_entity.id
_entity.type
_entity.pdbx_description
1 polymer ?
#
loop_
_entity_poly.entity_id
_entity_poly.type
_entity_poly.pdbx_seq_one_letter_code
_entity_poly.pdbx_strand_id
1 'polypeptide(L)'
;MAGLINQAQYKRFNDPTLAKLAAQIEAKVPVSGKAQCLAIENSGMQLMFSPKLNFMQKFIKFDDVLGSVPKAVGMLAANIYSQSNKKMSIPMAGPASLVLMCHILDYGEQTAGLKLTPKLIGQCTQATGGAVLKAFGIGEQQINQAVQQGKAAQAQKGAQQ
;
A
#
# COMPACT_ATOMS: atom_id res chain seq x y z
N MET A 1 13.32 -16.74 -23.84
CA MET A 1 11.97 -17.24 -23.51
C MET A 1 11.24 -16.18 -22.68
N ALA A 2 10.54 -15.25 -23.32
CA ALA A 2 9.74 -14.23 -22.67
C ALA A 2 8.27 -14.69 -22.67
N GLY A 3 8.01 -15.75 -21.91
CA GLY A 3 6.67 -16.29 -21.71
C GLY A 3 6.29 -16.12 -20.25
N LEU A 4 5.03 -15.75 -20.02
CA LEU A 4 4.32 -15.79 -18.74
C LEU A 4 4.45 -14.56 -17.82
N ILE A 5 4.32 -13.34 -18.35
CA ILE A 5 3.66 -12.29 -17.57
C ILE A 5 2.18 -12.67 -17.57
N ASN A 6 1.82 -13.41 -16.53
CA ASN A 6 0.59 -14.15 -16.35
C ASN A 6 -0.64 -13.23 -16.53
N GLN A 7 -1.43 -13.50 -17.57
CA GLN A 7 -2.72 -12.86 -17.82
C GLN A 7 -3.72 -13.01 -16.64
N ALA A 8 -3.41 -13.84 -15.62
CA ALA A 8 -4.16 -13.94 -14.38
C ALA A 8 -4.05 -12.71 -13.44
N GLN A 9 -3.13 -11.76 -13.67
CA GLN A 9 -3.00 -10.59 -12.80
C GLN A 9 -4.14 -9.55 -12.95
N TYR A 10 -4.98 -9.66 -13.98
CA TYR A 10 -6.09 -8.73 -14.24
C TYR A 10 -7.38 -9.02 -13.45
N LYS A 11 -7.34 -9.94 -12.47
CA LYS A 11 -8.46 -10.20 -11.56
C LYS A 11 -8.05 -10.12 -10.07
N ARG A 12 -7.11 -9.22 -9.75
CA ARG A 12 -6.59 -9.03 -8.39
C ARG A 12 -7.46 -8.11 -7.54
N PHE A 13 -8.21 -7.22 -8.17
CA PHE A 13 -9.14 -6.27 -7.55
C PHE A 13 -10.41 -6.18 -8.41
N ASN A 14 -11.57 -5.97 -7.78
CA ASN A 14 -12.83 -5.78 -8.49
C ASN A 14 -12.99 -4.33 -8.96
N ASP A 15 -12.49 -3.36 -8.18
CA ASP A 15 -12.51 -1.95 -8.57
C ASP A 15 -11.39 -1.63 -9.59
N PRO A 16 -11.71 -1.08 -10.77
CA PRO A 16 -10.73 -0.78 -11.81
C PRO A 16 -9.77 0.36 -11.42
N THR A 17 -10.16 1.25 -10.51
CA THR A 17 -9.30 2.32 -10.00
C THR A 17 -8.21 1.75 -9.11
N LEU A 18 -8.55 0.82 -8.22
CA LEU A 18 -7.58 0.09 -7.39
C LEU A 18 -6.63 -0.74 -8.24
N ALA A 19 -7.15 -1.47 -9.24
CA ALA A 19 -6.32 -2.23 -10.17
C ALA A 19 -5.31 -1.34 -10.90
N LYS A 20 -5.76 -0.18 -11.41
CA LYS A 20 -4.89 0.79 -12.07
C LYS A 20 -3.86 1.39 -11.11
N LEU A 21 -4.24 1.68 -9.87
CA LEU A 21 -3.33 2.22 -8.86
C LEU A 21 -2.23 1.21 -8.51
N ALA A 22 -2.61 -0.04 -8.21
CA ALA A 22 -1.65 -1.10 -7.91
C ALA A 22 -0.66 -1.31 -9.06
N ALA A 23 -1.14 -1.37 -10.30
CA ALA A 23 -0.28 -1.48 -11.48
C ALA A 23 0.70 -0.31 -11.61
N GLN A 24 0.27 0.93 -11.33
CA GLN A 24 1.15 2.10 -11.36
C GLN A 24 2.21 2.08 -10.25
N ILE A 25 1.86 1.56 -9.07
CA ILE A 25 2.81 1.40 -7.97
C ILE A 25 3.85 0.34 -8.36
N GLU A 26 3.41 -0.82 -8.82
CA GLU A 26 4.28 -1.93 -9.23
C GLU A 26 5.19 -1.55 -10.40
N ALA A 27 4.71 -0.75 -11.35
CA ALA A 27 5.50 -0.24 -12.47
C ALA A 27 6.65 0.68 -12.01
N LYS A 28 6.52 1.34 -10.86
CA LYS A 28 7.55 2.20 -10.28
C LYS A 28 8.55 1.44 -9.41
N VAL A 29 8.31 0.15 -9.13
CA VAL A 29 9.24 -0.69 -8.39
C VAL A 29 10.42 -1.06 -9.30
N PRO A 30 11.67 -0.75 -8.91
CA PRO A 30 12.84 -1.14 -9.69
C PRO A 30 12.91 -2.67 -9.81
N VAL A 31 13.43 -3.17 -10.94
CA VAL A 31 13.50 -4.62 -11.22
C VAL A 31 14.18 -5.39 -10.08
N SER A 32 15.26 -4.84 -9.52
CA SER A 32 15.99 -5.41 -8.38
C SER A 32 15.17 -5.51 -7.08
N GLY A 33 14.13 -4.69 -6.94
CA GLY A 33 13.25 -4.64 -5.77
C GLY A 33 11.95 -5.44 -5.89
N LYS A 34 11.60 -5.92 -7.11
CA LYS A 34 10.31 -6.59 -7.35
C LYS A 34 10.08 -7.81 -6.47
N ALA A 35 11.08 -8.69 -6.36
CA ALA A 35 10.97 -9.91 -5.55
C ALA A 35 10.77 -9.58 -4.05
N GLN A 36 11.46 -8.55 -3.56
CA GLN A 36 11.33 -8.09 -2.18
C GLN A 36 9.95 -7.46 -1.93
N CYS A 37 9.48 -6.63 -2.86
CA CYS A 37 8.14 -6.03 -2.80
C CYS A 37 7.04 -7.11 -2.76
N LEU A 38 7.14 -8.13 -3.62
CA LEU A 38 6.19 -9.24 -3.64
C LEU A 38 6.25 -10.08 -2.36
N ALA A 39 7.44 -10.30 -1.80
CA ALA A 39 7.58 -11.04 -0.53
C ALA A 39 6.92 -10.30 0.65
N ILE A 40 7.04 -8.97 0.69
CA ILE A 40 6.37 -8.12 1.68
C ILE A 40 4.85 -8.19 1.48
N GLU A 41 4.37 -8.06 0.24
CA GLU A 41 2.95 -8.15 -0.07
C GLU A 41 2.38 -9.51 0.36
N ASN A 42 3.01 -10.62 -0.01
CA ASN A 42 2.56 -11.95 0.36
C ASN A 42 2.53 -12.14 1.88
N SER A 43 3.53 -11.61 2.60
CA SER A 43 3.56 -11.67 4.06
C SER A 43 2.41 -10.85 4.68
N GLY A 44 2.13 -9.66 4.12
CA GLY A 44 1.00 -8.84 4.55
C GLY A 44 -0.33 -9.52 4.32
N MET A 45 -0.54 -10.14 3.15
CA MET A 45 -1.74 -10.89 2.83
C MET A 45 -1.97 -12.07 3.79
N GLN A 46 -0.91 -12.81 4.11
CA GLN A 46 -0.99 -13.89 5.09
C GLN A 46 -1.40 -13.38 6.48
N LEU A 47 -0.88 -12.22 6.91
CA LEU A 47 -1.26 -11.63 8.20
C LEU A 47 -2.69 -11.10 8.19
N MET A 48 -3.11 -10.44 7.11
CA MET A 48 -4.45 -9.89 6.94
C MET A 48 -5.54 -10.96 7.06
N PHE A 49 -5.33 -12.10 6.39
CA PHE A 49 -6.32 -13.17 6.30
C PHE A 49 -6.01 -14.38 7.19
N SER A 50 -5.04 -14.25 8.10
CA SER A 50 -4.75 -15.32 9.07
C SER A 50 -5.94 -15.49 10.03
N PRO A 51 -6.53 -16.70 10.12
CA PRO A 51 -7.62 -16.97 11.06
C PRO A 51 -7.19 -16.86 12.52
N LYS A 52 -5.87 -16.96 12.79
CA LYS A 52 -5.31 -16.78 14.14
C LYS A 52 -5.30 -15.32 14.57
N LEU A 53 -5.11 -14.40 13.63
CA LEU A 53 -4.99 -12.97 13.93
C LEU A 53 -6.32 -12.23 13.78
N ASN A 54 -7.22 -12.72 12.92
CA ASN A 54 -8.47 -12.04 12.55
C ASN A 54 -8.23 -10.56 12.25
N PHE A 55 -7.14 -10.27 11.53
CA PHE A 55 -6.57 -8.94 11.42
C PHE A 55 -7.58 -7.94 10.83
N MET A 56 -8.27 -8.34 9.76
CA MET A 56 -9.29 -7.49 9.11
C MET A 56 -10.39 -7.06 10.08
N GLN A 57 -10.92 -7.99 10.89
CA GLN A 57 -11.97 -7.69 11.85
C GLN A 57 -11.45 -6.86 13.04
N LYS A 58 -10.20 -7.09 13.45
CA LYS A 58 -9.63 -6.48 14.65
C LYS A 58 -9.13 -5.05 14.42
N PHE A 59 -8.61 -4.76 13.23
CA PHE A 59 -7.87 -3.52 12.97
C PHE A 59 -8.50 -2.65 11.89
N ILE A 60 -9.42 -3.17 11.08
CA ILE A 60 -10.09 -2.40 10.04
C ILE A 60 -11.51 -2.06 10.48
N LYS A 61 -11.84 -0.77 10.41
CA LYS A 61 -13.16 -0.22 10.68
C LYS A 61 -13.65 0.48 9.42
N PHE A 62 -14.60 -0.12 8.71
CA PHE A 62 -15.05 0.40 7.41
C PHE A 62 -15.94 1.64 7.51
N ASP A 63 -16.43 1.98 8.70
CA ASP A 63 -17.03 3.27 9.04
C ASP A 63 -16.00 4.39 9.25
N ASP A 64 -14.73 4.04 9.53
CA ASP A 64 -13.58 4.95 9.64
C ASP A 64 -12.40 4.45 8.78
N VAL A 65 -12.61 4.43 7.47
CA VAL A 65 -11.59 3.95 6.51
C VAL A 65 -10.31 4.78 6.59
N LEU A 66 -10.43 6.10 6.70
CA LEU A 66 -9.29 7.01 6.69
C LEU A 66 -8.46 6.94 7.98
N GLY A 67 -9.06 6.61 9.12
CA GLY A 67 -8.33 6.38 10.37
C GLY A 67 -7.79 4.95 10.50
N SER A 68 -8.57 3.94 10.09
CA SER A 68 -8.23 2.54 10.36
C SER A 68 -7.30 1.91 9.33
N VAL A 69 -7.54 2.11 8.03
CA VAL A 69 -6.76 1.44 6.97
C VAL A 69 -5.29 1.86 6.99
N PRO A 70 -4.93 3.16 6.99
CA PRO A 70 -3.53 3.58 7.04
C PRO A 70 -2.79 3.04 8.26
N LYS A 71 -3.44 3.09 9.43
CA LYS A 71 -2.88 2.60 10.70
C LYS A 71 -2.63 1.10 10.63
N ALA A 72 -3.59 0.33 10.14
CA ALA A 72 -3.46 -1.12 10.01
C ALA A 72 -2.34 -1.51 9.04
N VAL A 73 -2.22 -0.81 7.91
CA VAL A 73 -1.10 -1.03 6.97
C VAL A 73 0.25 -0.71 7.61
N GLY A 74 0.36 0.39 8.36
CA GLY A 74 1.57 0.69 9.13
C GLY A 74 1.92 -0.40 10.14
N MET A 75 0.91 -0.97 10.81
CA MET A 75 1.08 -2.11 11.72
C MET A 75 1.53 -3.38 10.98
N LEU A 76 0.98 -3.66 9.80
CA LEU A 76 1.44 -4.78 8.96
C LEU A 76 2.91 -4.61 8.58
N ALA A 77 3.30 -3.43 8.10
CA ALA A 77 4.68 -3.14 7.74
C ALA A 77 5.64 -3.34 8.94
N ALA A 78 5.28 -2.84 10.13
CA ALA A 78 6.06 -3.04 11.35
C ALA A 78 6.15 -4.52 11.76
N ASN A 79 5.04 -5.25 11.66
CA ASN A 79 4.99 -6.67 12.00
C ASN A 79 5.84 -7.52 11.05
N ILE A 80 5.79 -7.24 9.75
CA ILE A 80 6.62 -7.92 8.75
C ILE A 80 8.10 -7.59 8.98
N TYR A 81 8.44 -6.33 9.26
CA TYR A 81 9.80 -5.93 9.61
C TYR A 81 10.33 -6.72 10.82
N SER A 82 9.53 -6.81 11.89
CA SER A 82 9.86 -7.57 13.08
C SER A 82 10.05 -9.07 12.79
N GLN A 83 9.08 -9.70 12.11
CA GLN A 83 9.14 -11.12 11.76
C GLN A 83 10.28 -11.47 10.78
N SER A 84 10.70 -10.51 9.96
CA SER A 84 11.86 -10.65 9.07
C SER A 84 13.21 -10.58 9.79
N ASN A 85 13.25 -10.47 11.12
CA ASN A 85 14.45 -10.15 11.88
C ASN A 85 15.14 -8.88 11.37
N LYS A 86 14.34 -7.85 11.05
CA LYS A 86 14.80 -6.56 10.51
C LYS A 86 15.51 -6.66 9.14
N LYS A 87 15.31 -7.74 8.39
CA LYS A 87 15.91 -7.95 7.05
C LYS A 87 15.01 -7.47 5.90
N MET A 88 13.77 -7.08 6.20
CA MET A 88 12.88 -6.52 5.18
C MET A 88 13.46 -5.23 4.59
N SER A 89 13.39 -5.14 3.26
CA SER A 89 13.81 -3.96 2.50
C SER A 89 12.87 -2.78 2.77
N ILE A 90 13.32 -1.81 3.57
CA ILE A 90 12.56 -0.59 3.88
C ILE A 90 12.17 0.20 2.62
N PRO A 91 13.05 0.38 1.60
CA PRO A 91 12.67 1.03 0.36
C PRO A 91 11.50 0.36 -0.36
N MET A 92 11.36 -0.97 -0.24
CA MET A 92 10.28 -1.74 -0.86
C MET A 92 9.03 -1.84 0.02
N ALA A 93 9.13 -1.48 1.31
CA ALA A 93 8.00 -1.50 2.23
C ALA A 93 6.91 -0.49 1.83
N GLY A 94 7.30 0.70 1.34
CA GLY A 94 6.36 1.72 0.87
C GLY A 94 5.46 1.22 -0.27
N PRO A 95 6.03 0.84 -1.43
CA PRO A 95 5.26 0.30 -2.55
C PRO A 95 4.39 -0.91 -2.16
N ALA A 96 4.95 -1.89 -1.43
CA ALA A 96 4.19 -3.07 -1.00
C ALA A 96 3.02 -2.70 -0.07
N SER A 97 3.21 -1.75 0.83
CA SER A 97 2.16 -1.28 1.74
C SER A 97 1.01 -0.59 1.01
N LEU A 98 1.29 0.16 -0.06
CA LEU A 98 0.24 0.76 -0.88
C LEU A 98 -0.56 -0.28 -1.66
N VAL A 99 0.07 -1.39 -2.08
CA VAL A 99 -0.66 -2.52 -2.67
C VAL A 99 -1.52 -3.23 -1.62
N LEU A 100 -1.01 -3.45 -0.40
CA LEU A 100 -1.79 -3.99 0.72
C LEU A 100 -2.99 -3.12 1.08
N MET A 101 -2.84 -1.78 1.04
CA MET A 101 -3.96 -0.86 1.20
C MET A 101 -5.04 -1.10 0.13
N CYS A 102 -4.66 -1.33 -1.13
CA CYS A 102 -5.63 -1.63 -2.19
C CYS A 102 -6.42 -2.91 -1.87
N HIS A 103 -5.75 -3.96 -1.34
CA HIS A 103 -6.44 -5.19 -0.92
C HIS A 103 -7.43 -4.96 0.21
N ILE A 104 -7.09 -4.11 1.19
CA ILE A 104 -7.99 -3.78 2.30
C ILE A 104 -9.23 -3.03 1.78
N LEU A 105 -9.05 -2.07 0.88
CA LEU A 105 -10.13 -1.28 0.31
C LEU A 105 -11.06 -2.13 -0.56
N ASP A 106 -10.49 -2.99 -1.42
CA ASP A 106 -11.24 -3.93 -2.25
C ASP A 106 -12.04 -4.93 -1.41
N TYR A 107 -11.46 -5.44 -0.32
CA TYR A 107 -12.19 -6.27 0.64
C TYR A 107 -13.34 -5.50 1.30
N GLY A 108 -13.13 -4.23 1.67
CA GLY A 108 -14.15 -3.37 2.26
C GLY A 108 -15.32 -3.10 1.32
N GLU A 109 -15.04 -2.91 0.03
CA GLU A 109 -16.08 -2.77 -1.00
C GLU A 109 -16.92 -4.04 -1.10
N GLN A 110 -16.27 -5.20 -1.19
CA GLN A 110 -16.94 -6.49 -1.36
C GLN A 110 -17.76 -6.94 -0.15
N THR A 111 -17.27 -6.66 1.07
CA THR A 111 -17.83 -7.26 2.30
C THR A 111 -18.61 -6.28 3.16
N ALA A 112 -18.30 -4.99 3.09
CA ALA A 112 -18.92 -3.95 3.92
C ALA A 112 -19.70 -2.91 3.08
N GLY A 113 -19.76 -3.06 1.76
CA GLY A 113 -20.44 -2.11 0.88
C GLY A 113 -19.77 -0.74 0.82
N LEU A 114 -18.46 -0.67 1.10
CA LEU A 114 -17.70 0.56 1.03
C LEU A 114 -17.73 1.12 -0.40
N LYS A 115 -18.17 2.37 -0.55
CA LYS A 115 -18.14 3.06 -1.85
C LYS A 115 -16.77 3.68 -2.10
N LEU A 116 -16.00 3.03 -2.96
CA LEU A 116 -14.70 3.54 -3.36
C LEU A 116 -14.88 4.74 -4.31
N THR A 117 -14.23 5.85 -3.97
CA THR A 117 -14.17 7.04 -4.82
C THR A 117 -12.72 7.44 -5.04
N PRO A 118 -12.37 8.09 -6.15
CA PRO A 118 -11.00 8.54 -6.38
C PRO A 118 -10.46 9.43 -5.26
N LYS A 119 -11.33 10.25 -4.65
CA LYS A 119 -10.99 11.10 -3.50
C LYS A 119 -10.63 10.25 -2.28
N LEU A 120 -11.46 9.28 -1.92
CA LEU A 120 -11.22 8.39 -0.78
C LEU A 120 -9.92 7.59 -0.97
N ILE A 121 -9.73 7.01 -2.16
CA ILE A 121 -8.52 6.26 -2.50
C ILE A 121 -7.28 7.16 -2.39
N GLY A 122 -7.32 8.37 -2.93
CA GLY A 122 -6.23 9.33 -2.85
C GLY A 122 -5.89 9.73 -1.41
N GLN A 123 -6.90 10.03 -0.60
CA GLN A 123 -6.70 10.35 0.83
C GLN A 123 -6.12 9.17 1.60
N CYS A 124 -6.63 7.96 1.37
CA CYS A 124 -6.15 6.74 2.01
C CYS A 124 -4.70 6.42 1.58
N THR A 125 -4.36 6.64 0.31
CA THR A 125 -2.99 6.48 -0.22
C THR A 125 -2.01 7.40 0.50
N GLN A 126 -2.35 8.69 0.61
CA GLN A 126 -1.51 9.68 1.29
C GLN A 126 -1.33 9.34 2.77
N ALA A 127 -2.43 9.01 3.46
CA ALA A 127 -2.39 8.65 4.87
C ALA A 127 -1.59 7.37 5.11
N THR A 128 -1.73 6.37 4.23
CA THR A 128 -0.97 5.11 4.31
C THR A 128 0.52 5.36 4.15
N GLY A 129 0.91 6.18 3.17
CA GLY A 129 2.32 6.58 3.02
C GLY A 129 2.88 7.18 4.30
N GLY A 130 2.14 8.09 4.95
CA GLY A 130 2.54 8.67 6.22
C GLY A 130 2.65 7.64 7.36
N ALA A 131 1.67 6.74 7.48
CA ALA A 131 1.66 5.71 8.51
C ALA A 131 2.82 4.72 8.38
N VAL A 132 3.17 4.33 7.16
CA VAL A 132 4.29 3.42 6.87
C VAL A 132 5.62 4.09 7.19
N LEU A 133 5.82 5.35 6.78
CA LEU A 133 7.03 6.10 7.11
C LEU A 133 7.20 6.25 8.63
N LYS A 134 6.13 6.58 9.33
CA LYS A 134 6.12 6.64 10.80
C LYS A 134 6.45 5.30 11.45
N ALA A 135 5.99 4.18 10.88
CA ALA A 135 6.31 2.85 11.38
C ALA A 135 7.80 2.51 11.31
N PHE A 136 8.56 3.15 10.41
CA PHE A 136 10.02 3.03 10.32
C PHE A 136 10.79 4.14 11.04
N GLY A 137 10.10 4.97 11.85
CA GLY A 137 10.74 6.03 12.61
C GLY A 137 11.09 7.28 11.79
N ILE A 138 10.60 7.39 10.55
CA ILE A 138 10.71 8.63 9.77
C ILE A 138 9.64 9.60 10.29
N GLY A 139 10.08 10.71 10.90
CA GLY A 139 9.21 11.66 11.60
C GLY A 139 8.35 12.50 10.66
N GLU A 140 7.25 13.06 11.16
CA GLU A 140 6.29 13.88 10.39
C GLU A 140 6.94 15.07 9.66
N GLN A 141 8.00 15.66 10.23
CA GLN A 141 8.77 16.72 9.56
C GLN A 141 9.47 16.25 8.29
N GLN A 142 10.07 15.06 8.31
CA GLN A 142 10.78 14.48 7.16
C GLN A 142 9.78 14.05 6.07
N ILE A 143 8.61 13.55 6.49
CA ILE A 143 7.50 13.23 5.57
C ILE A 143 6.97 14.50 4.91
N ASN A 144 6.70 15.55 5.68
CA ASN A 144 6.19 16.81 5.15
C ASN A 144 7.18 17.45 4.18
N GLN A 145 8.49 17.40 4.48
CA GLN A 145 9.53 17.85 3.55
C GLN A 145 9.55 17.01 2.27
N ALA A 146 9.51 15.68 2.35
CA ALA A 146 9.51 14.81 1.18
C ALA A 146 8.26 15.01 0.30
N VAL A 147 7.08 15.19 0.91
CA VAL A 147 5.83 15.46 0.20
C VAL A 147 5.87 16.84 -0.47
N GLN A 148 6.40 17.87 0.20
CA GLN A 148 6.56 19.20 -0.39
C GLN A 148 7.55 19.17 -1.56
N GLN A 149 8.68 18.48 -1.43
CA GLN A 149 9.65 18.31 -2.51
C GLN A 149 9.07 17.53 -3.71
N GLY A 150 8.29 16.48 -3.45
CA GLY A 150 7.60 15.72 -4.49
C GLY A 150 6.55 16.54 -5.24
N LYS A 151 5.77 17.37 -4.53
CA LYS A 151 4.80 18.29 -5.13
C LYS A 151 5.48 19.39 -5.96
N ALA A 152 6.60 19.93 -5.48
CA ALA A 152 7.40 20.91 -6.21
C ALA A 152 7.99 20.33 -7.51
N ALA A 153 8.49 19.08 -7.46
CA ALA A 153 9.01 18.39 -8.64
C ALA A 153 7.93 18.06 -9.69
N GLN A 154 6.69 17.78 -9.26
CA GLN A 154 5.55 17.63 -10.17
C GLN A 154 5.08 18.94 -10.78
N ALA A 155 5.11 20.05 -10.03
CA ALA A 155 4.78 21.37 -10.56
C ALA A 155 5.79 21.85 -11.63
N GLN A 156 7.08 21.52 -11.47
CA GLN A 156 8.10 21.85 -12.48
C GLN A 156 7.99 21.00 -13.75
N LYS A 157 7.56 19.73 -13.67
CA LYS A 157 7.33 18.89 -14.86
C LYS A 157 6.06 19.20 -15.65
N GLY A 158 5.11 19.95 -15.06
CA GLY A 158 3.91 20.42 -15.75
C GLY A 158 4.08 21.77 -16.47
N ALA A 159 5.17 22.50 -16.21
CA ALA A 159 5.44 23.81 -16.80
C ALA A 159 6.41 23.76 -18.00
N GLN A 160 6.81 22.56 -18.44
CA GLN A 160 7.69 22.31 -19.60
C GLN A 160 6.99 21.56 -20.74
N GLN A 161 5.65 21.54 -20.78
CA GLN A 161 4.86 21.06 -21.93
C GLN A 161 4.23 22.23 -22.67
#